data_AF-A0A496D3Z0-F1
#
_entry.id   AF-A0A496D3Z0-F1
#
_cell.length_a   1.000
_cell.length_b   1.000
_cell.length_c   1.000
_cell.angle_alpha   90.00
_cell.angle_beta   90.00
_cell.angle_gamma   90.00
#
_symmetry.space_group_name_H-M   'P 1'
#
loop_
_entity.id
_entity.type
_entity.pdbx_description
1 polymer ?
#
loop_
_entity_poly.entity_id
_entity_poly.type
_entity_poly.pdbx_seq_one_letter_code
_entity_poly.pdbx_strand_id
1 'polypeptide(L)'
;MENCVSTLQMNAESSVLYAGKGRGLLEQIGREGMNEFFAGEIRAYIAECTCEVGRMNCIRKPFTTELVKWQKQFVAFEKSIDPAEKGSPAYEASCILFAYMKKQMNEAENRALQLQKNRNRTEKRIAGRDDLSDEQKSQALQKADSRLLAGQAALQLTAVATDLIPVVTDPEGYIDLLRFWWQELGRNLSDDDLERIFRPMLSYAKKQARKGVRVKSVYIEYREEPKGVRAA
;
A
#
# COMPACT_ATOMS: atom_id res chain seq x y z
N MET A 1 -9.57 -1.79 -37.03
CA MET A 1 -10.18 -0.86 -36.04
C MET A 1 -11.60 -0.43 -36.43
N GLU A 2 -11.93 -0.31 -37.71
CA GLU A 2 -13.25 0.11 -38.22
C GLU A 2 -14.44 -0.66 -37.61
N ASN A 3 -14.33 -1.99 -37.46
CA ASN A 3 -15.36 -2.82 -36.82
C ASN A 3 -15.54 -2.56 -35.30
N CYS A 4 -14.48 -2.13 -34.61
CA CYS A 4 -14.55 -1.78 -33.18
C CYS A 4 -15.29 -0.46 -32.94
N VAL A 5 -15.05 0.54 -33.80
CA VAL A 5 -15.74 1.84 -33.74
C VAL A 5 -17.23 1.67 -33.99
N SER A 6 -17.60 0.88 -35.01
CA SER A 6 -19.00 0.54 -35.29
C SER A 6 -19.67 -0.18 -34.12
N THR A 7 -19.00 -1.18 -33.52
CA THR A 7 -19.49 -1.88 -32.32
C THR A 7 -19.73 -0.92 -31.15
N LEU A 8 -18.80 0.03 -30.92
CA LEU A 8 -18.93 1.02 -29.86
C LEU A 8 -20.14 1.93 -30.09
N GLN A 9 -20.37 2.35 -31.33
CA GLN A 9 -21.53 3.15 -31.71
C GLN A 9 -22.85 2.41 -31.48
N MET A 10 -22.96 1.15 -31.92
CA MET A 10 -24.15 0.32 -31.67
C MET A 10 -24.43 0.14 -30.16
N ASN A 11 -23.37 -0.01 -29.36
CA ASN A 11 -23.49 -0.12 -27.92
C ASN A 11 -23.97 1.21 -27.29
N ALA A 12 -23.51 2.36 -27.80
CA ALA A 12 -23.96 3.68 -27.34
C ALA A 12 -25.45 3.89 -27.63
N GLU A 13 -25.91 3.53 -28.83
CA GLU A 13 -27.33 3.60 -29.21
C GLU A 13 -28.20 2.71 -28.32
N SER A 14 -27.77 1.46 -28.09
CA SER A 14 -28.45 0.53 -27.19
C SER A 14 -28.52 1.07 -25.76
N SER A 15 -27.42 1.67 -25.26
CA SER A 15 -27.38 2.29 -23.94
C SER A 15 -28.38 3.43 -23.80
N VAL A 16 -28.48 4.31 -24.80
CA VAL A 16 -29.45 5.42 -24.81
C VAL A 16 -30.89 4.89 -24.78
N LEU A 17 -31.19 3.87 -25.60
CA LEU A 17 -32.52 3.26 -25.68
C LEU A 17 -32.97 2.68 -24.33
N TYR A 18 -32.17 1.79 -23.73
CA TYR A 18 -32.54 1.14 -22.47
C TYR A 18 -32.55 2.13 -21.30
N ALA A 19 -31.63 3.10 -21.27
CA ALA A 19 -31.66 4.16 -20.26
C ALA A 19 -32.93 5.03 -20.38
N GLY A 20 -33.40 5.29 -21.60
CA GLY A 20 -34.68 5.96 -21.86
C GLY A 20 -35.87 5.16 -21.32
N LYS A 21 -35.93 3.86 -21.63
CA LYS A 21 -36.98 2.95 -21.12
C LYS A 21 -37.00 2.92 -19.59
N GLY A 22 -35.84 2.78 -18.96
CA GLY A 22 -35.71 2.77 -17.50
C GLY A 22 -36.15 4.08 -16.85
N ARG A 23 -35.74 5.24 -17.39
CA ARG A 23 -36.19 6.55 -16.88
C ARG A 23 -37.70 6.71 -16.97
N GLY A 24 -38.32 6.34 -18.11
CA GLY A 24 -39.77 6.41 -18.27
C GLY A 24 -40.51 5.55 -17.25
N LEU A 25 -40.03 4.32 -17.01
CA LEU A 25 -40.60 3.42 -16.00
C LEU A 25 -40.46 4.00 -14.58
N LEU A 26 -39.29 4.55 -14.23
CA LEU A 26 -39.05 5.17 -12.93
C LEU A 26 -39.91 6.42 -12.70
N GLU A 27 -40.12 7.24 -13.75
CA GLU A 27 -41.02 8.40 -13.67
C GLU A 27 -42.47 8.00 -13.44
N GLN A 28 -42.95 6.93 -14.08
CA GLN A 28 -44.29 6.40 -13.85
C GLN A 28 -44.44 5.89 -12.40
N ILE A 29 -43.48 5.12 -11.92
CA ILE A 29 -43.46 4.64 -10.52
C ILE A 29 -43.42 5.80 -9.53
N GLY A 30 -42.67 6.87 -9.83
CA GLY A 30 -42.61 8.07 -9.01
C GLY A 30 -43.96 8.80 -8.89
N ARG A 31 -44.83 8.71 -9.91
CA ARG A 31 -46.18 9.30 -9.91
C ARG A 31 -47.23 8.40 -9.29
N GLU A 32 -47.18 7.09 -9.58
CA GLU A 32 -48.26 6.14 -9.29
C GLU A 32 -47.97 5.24 -8.07
N GLY A 33 -46.73 5.26 -7.57
CA GLY A 33 -46.27 4.41 -6.48
C GLY A 33 -45.94 2.98 -6.93
N MET A 34 -45.09 2.31 -6.15
CA MET A 34 -44.69 0.93 -6.44
C MET A 34 -45.84 -0.04 -6.16
N ASN A 35 -46.12 -0.94 -7.11
CA ASN A 35 -47.15 -1.97 -7.01
C ASN A 35 -46.71 -3.26 -7.73
N GLU A 36 -47.52 -4.34 -7.68
CA GLU A 36 -47.14 -5.64 -8.26
C GLU A 36 -47.03 -5.60 -9.80
N PHE A 37 -47.81 -4.74 -10.47
CA PHE A 37 -47.68 -4.51 -11.91
C PHE A 37 -46.30 -3.92 -12.24
N PHE A 38 -45.92 -2.83 -11.56
CA PHE A 38 -44.60 -2.22 -11.72
C PHE A 38 -43.46 -3.14 -11.26
N ALA A 39 -43.70 -4.02 -10.28
CA ALA A 39 -42.75 -5.07 -9.91
C ALA A 39 -42.51 -6.05 -11.07
N GLY A 40 -43.58 -6.41 -11.80
CA GLY A 40 -43.49 -7.18 -13.05
C GLY A 40 -42.68 -6.46 -14.12
N GLU A 41 -43.02 -5.20 -14.40
CA GLU A 41 -42.37 -4.38 -15.43
C GLU A 41 -40.88 -4.14 -15.12
N ILE A 42 -40.53 -3.86 -13.87
CA ILE A 42 -39.14 -3.72 -13.44
C ILE A 42 -38.37 -5.04 -13.63
N ARG A 43 -38.97 -6.17 -13.25
CA ARG A 43 -38.33 -7.50 -13.45
C ARG A 43 -38.10 -7.78 -14.94
N ALA A 44 -39.07 -7.50 -15.80
CA ALA A 44 -38.94 -7.65 -17.24
C ALA A 44 -37.86 -6.73 -17.83
N TYR A 45 -37.90 -5.44 -17.46
CA TYR A 45 -36.89 -4.46 -17.86
C TYR A 45 -35.47 -4.89 -17.45
N ILE A 46 -35.28 -5.33 -16.20
CA ILE A 46 -33.99 -5.85 -15.72
C ILE A 46 -33.55 -7.07 -16.53
N ALA A 47 -34.45 -7.99 -16.84
CA ALA A 47 -34.14 -9.18 -17.64
C ALA A 47 -33.69 -8.81 -19.05
N GLU A 48 -34.39 -7.89 -19.72
CA GLU A 48 -34.00 -7.39 -21.05
C GLU A 48 -32.64 -6.68 -21.02
N CYS A 49 -32.42 -5.78 -20.05
CA CYS A 49 -31.12 -5.14 -19.88
C CYS A 49 -30.00 -6.16 -19.66
N THR A 50 -30.27 -7.22 -18.90
CA THR A 50 -29.30 -8.28 -18.66
C THR A 50 -28.93 -9.00 -19.97
N CYS A 51 -29.92 -9.34 -20.79
CA CYS A 51 -29.70 -9.95 -22.10
C CYS A 51 -28.92 -9.03 -23.04
N GLU A 52 -29.28 -7.75 -23.11
CA GLU A 52 -28.62 -6.79 -23.98
C GLU A 52 -27.17 -6.53 -23.56
N VAL A 53 -26.91 -6.36 -22.26
CA VAL A 53 -25.54 -6.28 -21.73
C VAL A 53 -24.75 -7.54 -22.08
N GLY A 54 -25.38 -8.72 -22.01
CA GLY A 54 -24.79 -9.98 -22.48
C GLY A 54 -24.37 -9.92 -23.95
N ARG A 55 -25.24 -9.44 -24.84
CA ARG A 55 -24.96 -9.25 -26.27
C ARG A 55 -23.81 -8.26 -26.49
N MET A 56 -23.88 -7.07 -25.89
CA MET A 56 -22.83 -6.04 -25.95
C MET A 56 -21.47 -6.59 -25.50
N ASN A 57 -21.47 -7.39 -24.42
CA ASN A 57 -20.28 -8.05 -23.90
C ASN A 57 -19.70 -9.07 -24.89
N CYS A 58 -20.54 -9.89 -25.53
CA CYS A 58 -20.10 -10.86 -26.53
C CYS A 58 -19.40 -10.18 -27.71
N ILE A 59 -19.97 -9.08 -28.22
CA ILE A 59 -19.42 -8.39 -29.41
C ILE A 59 -18.15 -7.62 -29.07
N ARG A 60 -18.05 -6.97 -27.90
CA ARG A 60 -16.82 -6.26 -27.50
C ARG A 60 -15.67 -7.19 -27.12
N LYS A 61 -15.97 -8.44 -26.73
CA LYS A 61 -15.00 -9.38 -26.13
C LYS A 61 -13.75 -9.60 -26.99
N PRO A 62 -13.82 -9.88 -28.31
CA PRO A 62 -12.64 -10.11 -29.13
C PRO A 62 -11.68 -8.91 -29.13
N PHE A 63 -12.22 -7.69 -29.25
CA PHE A 63 -11.42 -6.46 -29.24
C PHE A 63 -10.77 -6.21 -27.89
N THR A 64 -11.56 -6.26 -26.81
CA THR A 64 -11.05 -6.06 -25.45
C THR A 64 -10.04 -7.14 -25.05
N THR A 65 -10.16 -8.36 -25.57
CA THR A 65 -9.20 -9.44 -25.32
C THR A 65 -7.84 -9.13 -25.93
N GLU A 66 -7.79 -8.70 -27.20
CA GLU A 66 -6.51 -8.31 -27.82
C GLU A 66 -5.92 -7.05 -27.17
N LEU A 67 -6.75 -6.06 -26.80
CA LEU A 67 -6.26 -4.89 -26.05
C LEU A 67 -5.66 -5.27 -24.70
N VAL A 68 -6.32 -6.16 -23.95
CA VAL A 68 -5.79 -6.69 -22.68
C VAL A 68 -4.49 -7.47 -22.91
N LYS A 69 -4.38 -8.20 -24.02
CA LYS A 69 -3.14 -8.90 -24.37
C LYS A 69 -1.99 -7.93 -24.65
N TRP A 70 -2.23 -6.85 -25.40
CA TRP A 70 -1.22 -5.81 -25.60
C TRP A 70 -0.87 -5.10 -24.31
N GLN A 71 -1.86 -4.72 -23.50
CA GLN A 71 -1.65 -4.14 -22.18
C GLN A 71 -0.76 -5.04 -21.31
N LYS A 72 -1.04 -6.34 -21.28
CA LYS A 72 -0.21 -7.33 -20.56
C LYS A 72 1.22 -7.39 -21.07
N GLN A 73 1.43 -7.26 -22.39
CA GLN A 73 2.79 -7.23 -22.96
C GLN A 73 3.54 -5.97 -22.52
N PHE A 74 2.92 -4.79 -22.57
CA PHE A 74 3.51 -3.55 -22.04
C PHE A 74 3.89 -3.71 -20.57
N VAL A 75 2.94 -4.17 -19.73
CA VAL A 75 3.18 -4.41 -18.30
C VAL A 75 4.30 -5.44 -18.08
N ALA A 76 4.39 -6.48 -18.91
CA ALA A 76 5.46 -7.47 -18.83
C ALA A 76 6.83 -6.87 -19.14
N PHE A 77 6.92 -5.99 -20.16
CA PHE A 77 8.17 -5.30 -20.48
C PHE A 77 8.58 -4.32 -19.37
N GLU A 78 7.63 -3.57 -18.82
CA GLU A 78 7.86 -2.69 -17.67
C GLU A 78 8.39 -3.49 -16.46
N LYS A 79 7.70 -4.57 -16.08
CA LYS A 79 8.11 -5.46 -14.99
C LYS A 79 9.49 -6.09 -15.21
N SER A 80 9.88 -6.34 -16.46
CA SER A 80 11.17 -6.97 -16.74
C SER A 80 12.38 -6.10 -16.36
N ILE A 81 12.16 -4.80 -16.17
CA ILE A 81 13.20 -3.83 -15.76
C ILE A 81 12.85 -3.05 -14.50
N ASP A 82 11.67 -3.28 -13.90
CA ASP A 82 11.20 -2.56 -12.72
C ASP A 82 12.05 -2.91 -11.48
N PRO A 83 12.70 -1.95 -10.80
CA PRO A 83 13.44 -2.19 -9.58
C PRO A 83 12.61 -2.76 -8.42
N ALA A 84 11.28 -2.61 -8.44
CA ALA A 84 10.37 -3.17 -7.44
C ALA A 84 9.91 -4.60 -7.78
N GLU A 85 10.08 -5.06 -9.03
CA GLU A 85 9.67 -6.40 -9.43
C GLU A 85 10.74 -7.42 -9.05
N LYS A 86 10.40 -8.30 -8.11
CA LYS A 86 11.30 -9.37 -7.66
C LYS A 86 11.74 -10.25 -8.83
N GLY A 87 13.06 -10.40 -8.99
CA GLY A 87 13.68 -11.19 -10.06
C GLY A 87 14.01 -10.39 -11.33
N SER A 88 13.63 -9.11 -11.43
CA SER A 88 14.15 -8.24 -12.49
C SER A 88 15.64 -7.95 -12.25
N PRO A 89 16.44 -7.67 -13.30
CA PRO A 89 17.84 -7.30 -13.12
C PRO A 89 18.04 -6.05 -12.23
N ALA A 90 17.12 -5.08 -12.30
CA ALA A 90 17.18 -3.88 -11.48
C ALA A 90 16.89 -4.16 -10.00
N TYR A 91 15.95 -5.06 -9.70
CA TYR A 91 15.69 -5.51 -8.33
C TYR A 91 16.89 -6.25 -7.75
N GLU A 92 17.48 -7.16 -8.51
CA GLU A 92 18.67 -7.92 -8.07
C GLU A 92 19.87 -7.00 -7.85
N ALA A 93 20.11 -6.04 -8.76
CA ALA A 93 21.15 -5.02 -8.60
C ALA A 93 20.91 -4.16 -7.34
N SER A 94 19.66 -3.78 -7.08
CA SER A 94 19.29 -3.02 -5.88
C SER A 94 19.55 -3.83 -4.60
N CYS A 95 19.27 -5.13 -4.60
CA CYS A 95 19.57 -6.01 -3.47
C CYS A 95 21.09 -6.12 -3.21
N ILE A 96 21.89 -6.27 -4.27
CA ILE A 96 23.36 -6.31 -4.17
C ILE A 96 23.89 -4.97 -3.62
N LEU A 97 23.41 -3.85 -4.15
CA LEU A 97 23.81 -2.52 -3.69
C LEU A 97 23.43 -2.30 -2.23
N PHE A 98 22.22 -2.69 -1.83
CA PHE A 98 21.75 -2.62 -0.45
C PHE A 98 22.65 -3.44 0.49
N ALA A 99 22.99 -4.68 0.11
CA ALA A 99 23.89 -5.53 0.90
C ALA A 99 25.29 -4.90 1.05
N TYR A 100 25.82 -4.31 -0.01
CA TYR A 100 27.09 -3.59 0.02
C TYR A 100 27.03 -2.36 0.94
N MET A 101 25.99 -1.54 0.83
CA MET A 101 25.75 -0.39 1.71
C MET A 101 25.62 -0.81 3.18
N LYS A 102 24.90 -1.89 3.46
CA LYS A 102 24.78 -2.44 4.82
C LYS A 102 26.12 -2.90 5.37
N LYS A 103 26.96 -3.53 4.53
CA LYS A 103 28.32 -3.91 4.92
C LYS A 103 29.18 -2.69 5.24
N GLN A 104 29.14 -1.64 4.42
CA GLN A 104 29.85 -0.39 4.70
C GLN A 104 29.43 0.24 6.04
N MET A 105 28.13 0.25 6.35
CA MET A 105 27.63 0.74 7.64
C MET A 105 28.22 -0.06 8.81
N ASN A 106 28.21 -1.39 8.74
CA ASN A 106 28.76 -2.25 9.78
C ASN A 106 30.29 -2.06 9.94
N GLU A 107 31.01 -1.87 8.83
CA GLU A 107 32.46 -1.59 8.86
C GLU A 107 32.76 -0.22 9.49
N ALA A 108 31.96 0.80 9.16
CA ALA A 108 32.07 2.13 9.76
C ALA A 108 31.79 2.10 11.28
N GLU A 109 30.76 1.37 11.71
CA GLU A 109 30.43 1.18 13.13
C GLU A 109 31.56 0.47 13.89
N ASN A 110 32.08 -0.63 13.32
CA ASN A 110 33.22 -1.34 13.88
C ASN A 110 34.46 -0.44 13.98
N ARG A 111 34.74 0.37 12.96
CA ARG A 111 35.87 1.29 12.95
C ARG A 111 35.70 2.40 13.99
N ALA A 112 34.50 2.94 14.15
CA ALA A 112 34.18 3.90 15.21
C ALA A 112 34.44 3.30 16.61
N LEU A 113 34.00 2.06 16.85
CA LEU A 113 34.25 1.35 18.09
C LEU A 113 35.75 1.12 18.35
N GLN A 114 36.52 0.80 17.31
CA GLN A 114 37.98 0.63 17.43
C GLN A 114 38.69 1.96 17.76
N LEU A 115 38.30 3.06 17.12
CA LEU A 115 38.84 4.39 17.43
C LEU A 115 38.60 4.74 18.92
N GLN A 116 37.38 4.47 19.42
CA GLN A 116 37.05 4.69 20.82
C GLN A 116 37.88 3.79 21.76
N LYS A 117 38.02 2.51 21.44
CA LYS A 117 38.86 1.57 22.22
C LYS A 117 40.33 2.01 22.24
N ASN A 118 40.87 2.49 21.14
CA ASN A 118 42.24 2.98 21.05
C ASN A 118 42.47 4.23 21.90
N ARG A 119 41.51 5.15 21.91
CA ARG A 119 41.52 6.32 22.80
C ARG A 119 41.53 5.89 24.27
N ASN A 120 40.59 5.03 24.67
CA ASN A 120 40.48 4.54 26.05
C ASN A 120 41.72 3.75 26.51
N ARG A 121 42.34 2.96 25.61
CA ARG A 121 43.60 2.25 25.90
C ARG A 121 44.75 3.23 26.13
N THR A 122 44.81 4.29 25.32
CA THR A 122 45.85 5.33 25.45
C THR A 122 45.70 6.07 26.78
N GLU A 123 44.47 6.43 27.14
CA GLU A 123 44.14 7.06 28.42
C GLU A 123 44.56 6.20 29.62
N LYS A 124 44.16 4.92 29.66
CA LYS A 124 44.57 3.99 30.73
C LYS A 124 46.09 3.83 30.83
N ARG A 125 46.78 3.75 29.69
CA ARG A 125 48.25 3.61 29.63
C ARG A 125 48.97 4.86 30.14
N ILE A 126 48.45 6.05 29.86
CA ILE A 126 49.03 7.33 30.32
C ILE A 126 48.75 7.56 31.81
N ALA A 127 47.55 7.21 32.27
CA ALA A 127 47.16 7.37 33.67
C ALA A 127 48.06 6.55 34.62
N GLY A 128 48.45 5.34 34.23
CA GLY A 128 49.33 4.47 35.02
C GLY A 128 50.83 4.75 34.89
N ARG A 129 51.25 5.89 34.32
CA ARG A 129 52.65 6.27 34.18
C ARG A 129 53.03 7.38 35.16
N ASP A 130 53.81 7.04 36.17
CA ASP A 130 54.29 7.98 37.18
C ASP A 130 55.55 8.75 36.73
N ASP A 131 56.18 8.30 35.64
CA ASP A 131 57.36 8.92 35.01
C ASP A 131 57.04 10.16 34.16
N LEU A 132 55.76 10.43 33.88
CA LEU A 132 55.30 11.53 33.02
C LEU A 132 54.75 12.69 33.86
N SER A 133 55.13 13.92 33.49
CA SER A 133 54.51 15.13 34.06
C SER A 133 53.07 15.30 33.57
N ASP A 134 52.26 16.05 34.32
CA ASP A 134 50.85 16.30 33.96
C ASP A 134 50.70 16.96 32.58
N GLU A 135 51.63 17.85 32.22
CA GLU A 135 51.67 18.49 30.91
C GLU A 135 51.92 17.46 29.79
N GLN A 136 52.84 16.51 30.01
CA GLN A 136 53.13 15.43 29.05
C GLN A 136 51.93 14.47 28.91
N LYS A 137 51.25 14.15 30.03
CA LYS A 137 50.03 13.34 30.03
C LYS A 137 48.92 14.04 29.24
N SER A 138 48.70 15.33 29.48
CA SER A 138 47.72 16.17 28.79
C SER A 138 47.97 16.23 27.27
N GLN A 139 49.21 16.50 26.84
CA GLN A 139 49.56 16.53 25.42
C GLN A 139 49.36 15.17 24.72
N ALA A 140 49.65 14.07 25.42
CA ALA A 140 49.45 12.73 24.87
C ALA A 140 47.96 12.37 24.73
N LEU A 141 47.11 12.81 25.67
CA LEU A 141 45.65 12.69 25.57
C LEU A 141 45.09 13.55 24.43
N GLN A 142 45.50 14.81 24.31
CA GLN A 142 45.07 15.69 23.22
C GLN A 142 45.39 15.11 21.83
N LYS A 143 46.56 14.48 21.67
CA LYS A 143 46.92 13.77 20.43
C LYS A 143 46.03 12.56 20.18
N ALA A 144 45.65 11.81 21.22
CA ALA A 144 44.74 10.68 21.11
C ALA A 144 43.32 11.13 20.73
N ASP A 145 42.83 12.20 21.35
CA ASP A 145 41.51 12.77 21.06
C ASP A 145 41.48 13.39 19.65
N SER A 146 42.54 14.05 19.21
CA SER A 146 42.66 14.57 17.84
C SER A 146 42.59 13.45 16.80
N ARG A 147 43.21 12.28 17.07
CA ARG A 147 43.12 11.09 16.20
C ARG A 147 41.72 10.50 16.17
N LEU A 148 41.03 10.47 17.32
CA LEU A 148 39.64 10.02 17.42
C LEU A 148 38.72 10.93 16.58
N LEU A 149 38.81 12.24 16.79
CA LEU A 149 38.00 13.24 16.07
C LEU A 149 38.26 13.19 14.56
N ALA A 150 39.52 13.15 14.13
CA ALA A 150 39.86 13.02 12.71
C ALA A 150 39.31 11.72 12.11
N GLY A 151 39.39 10.60 12.84
CA GLY A 151 38.84 9.32 12.40
C GLY A 151 37.32 9.32 12.31
N GLN A 152 36.62 9.94 13.27
CA GLN A 152 35.17 10.10 13.25
C GLN A 152 34.71 11.01 12.13
N ALA A 153 35.39 12.14 11.89
CA ALA A 153 35.09 13.04 10.78
C ALA A 153 35.24 12.33 9.43
N ALA A 154 36.29 11.53 9.25
CA ALA A 154 36.48 10.74 8.04
C ALA A 154 35.35 9.71 7.81
N LEU A 155 34.87 9.06 8.88
CA LEU A 155 33.74 8.13 8.80
C LEU A 155 32.44 8.82 8.42
N GLN A 156 32.20 10.02 8.92
CA GLN A 156 31.00 10.81 8.60
C GLN A 156 30.97 11.24 7.13
N LEU A 157 32.12 11.58 6.55
CA LEU A 157 32.21 11.94 5.12
C LEU A 157 31.82 10.78 4.19
N THR A 158 31.97 9.54 4.63
CA THR A 158 31.62 8.33 3.88
C THR A 158 30.36 7.64 4.39
N ALA A 159 29.56 8.32 5.21
CA ALA A 159 28.36 7.73 5.78
C ALA A 159 27.32 7.42 4.69
N VAL A 160 26.74 6.23 4.77
CA VAL A 160 25.63 5.84 3.90
C VAL A 160 24.36 6.57 4.36
N ALA A 161 23.60 7.13 3.42
CA ALA A 161 22.29 7.74 3.73
C ALA A 161 21.30 6.67 4.22
N THR A 162 20.52 7.02 5.24
CA THR A 162 19.61 6.07 5.91
C THR A 162 18.26 6.69 6.19
N ASP A 163 17.21 5.88 6.00
CA ASP A 163 15.86 6.19 6.45
C ASP A 163 15.51 5.39 7.70
N LEU A 164 14.65 5.97 8.56
CA LEU A 164 14.07 5.26 9.70
C LEU A 164 12.85 4.48 9.23
N ILE A 165 12.96 3.15 9.24
CA ILE A 165 11.89 2.25 8.85
C ILE A 165 11.30 1.60 10.11
N PRO A 166 9.98 1.69 10.34
CA PRO A 166 9.35 0.99 11.45
C PRO A 166 9.41 -0.52 11.22
N VAL A 167 9.93 -1.25 12.20
CA VAL A 167 9.98 -2.72 12.19
C VAL A 167 9.12 -3.23 13.35
N VAL A 168 8.08 -3.98 13.01
CA VAL A 168 7.19 -4.59 14.02
C VAL A 168 7.88 -5.83 14.59
N THR A 169 8.16 -5.81 15.89
CA THR A 169 8.82 -6.91 16.62
C THR A 169 7.85 -7.84 17.35
N ASP A 170 6.61 -7.39 17.53
CA ASP A 170 5.54 -8.10 18.24
C ASP A 170 4.19 -7.80 17.55
N PRO A 171 3.24 -8.76 17.45
CA PRO A 171 2.00 -8.55 16.70
C PRO A 171 1.20 -7.31 17.15
N GLU A 172 1.27 -6.96 18.42
CA GLU A 172 0.58 -5.83 19.02
C GLU A 172 1.10 -4.50 18.44
N GLY A 173 2.34 -4.47 17.94
CA GLY A 173 2.90 -3.32 17.24
C GLY A 173 2.12 -2.92 15.97
N TYR A 174 1.44 -3.86 15.30
CA TYR A 174 0.54 -3.50 14.18
C TYR A 174 -0.67 -2.70 14.65
N ILE A 175 -1.17 -2.99 15.86
CA ILE A 175 -2.26 -2.22 16.46
C ILE A 175 -1.77 -0.82 16.85
N ASP A 176 -0.55 -0.70 17.36
CA ASP A 176 0.03 0.61 17.68
C ASP A 176 0.23 1.47 16.42
N LEU A 177 0.72 0.88 15.32
CA LEU A 177 0.80 1.56 14.02
C LEU A 177 -0.59 1.97 13.51
N LEU A 178 -1.59 1.10 13.64
CA LEU A 178 -2.97 1.42 13.27
C LEU A 178 -3.54 2.57 14.12
N ARG A 179 -3.28 2.57 15.44
CA ARG A 179 -3.70 3.63 16.36
C ARG A 179 -3.07 4.97 15.99
N PHE A 180 -1.77 4.98 15.72
CA PHE A 180 -1.06 6.18 15.28
C PHE A 180 -1.64 6.72 13.97
N TRP A 181 -1.77 5.86 12.95
CA TRP A 181 -2.36 6.26 11.66
C TRP A 181 -3.81 6.74 11.81
N TRP A 182 -4.61 6.09 12.66
CA TRP A 182 -6.00 6.47 12.90
C TRP A 182 -6.14 7.88 13.49
N GLN A 183 -5.27 8.22 14.44
CA GLN A 183 -5.27 9.53 15.11
C GLN A 183 -4.88 10.66 14.17
N GLU A 184 -3.86 10.43 13.34
CA GLU A 184 -3.31 11.44 12.43
C GLU A 184 -4.14 11.60 11.14
N LEU A 185 -4.62 10.50 10.57
CA LEU A 185 -5.27 10.50 9.25
C LEU A 185 -6.63 9.80 9.26
N GLY A 186 -6.69 8.55 9.75
CA GLY A 186 -7.82 7.66 9.52
C GLY A 186 -9.17 8.23 9.94
N ARG A 187 -9.28 8.85 11.13
CA ARG A 187 -10.54 9.39 11.64
C ARG A 187 -11.15 10.54 10.83
N ASN A 188 -10.38 11.16 9.95
CA ASN A 188 -10.79 12.32 9.15
C ASN A 188 -11.13 11.93 7.70
N LEU A 189 -11.07 10.63 7.37
CA LEU A 189 -11.45 10.12 6.05
C LEU A 189 -12.97 10.04 5.91
N SER A 190 -13.42 10.00 4.65
CA SER A 190 -14.83 9.77 4.32
C SER A 190 -15.23 8.33 4.63
N ASP A 191 -16.53 8.09 4.81
CA ASP A 191 -17.07 6.74 5.05
C ASP A 191 -16.72 5.77 3.91
N ASP A 192 -16.75 6.22 2.65
CA ASP A 192 -16.41 5.39 1.49
C ASP A 192 -14.94 4.93 1.52
N ASP A 193 -14.02 5.85 1.87
CA ASP A 193 -12.60 5.51 2.00
C ASP A 193 -12.35 4.58 3.19
N LEU A 194 -13.03 4.82 4.31
CA LEU A 194 -12.96 3.96 5.48
C LEU A 194 -13.50 2.57 5.18
N GLU A 195 -14.65 2.46 4.52
CA GLU A 195 -15.22 1.17 4.14
C GLU A 195 -14.28 0.41 3.19
N ARG A 196 -13.62 1.11 2.26
CA ARG A 196 -12.61 0.52 1.38
C ARG A 196 -11.38 0.01 2.13
N ILE A 197 -10.83 0.81 3.04
CA ILE A 197 -9.63 0.46 3.82
C ILE A 197 -9.93 -0.71 4.77
N PHE A 198 -11.08 -0.67 5.46
CA PHE A 198 -11.48 -1.68 6.44
C PHE A 198 -12.31 -2.82 5.85
N ARG A 199 -12.43 -2.91 4.53
CA ARG A 199 -13.25 -3.92 3.84
C ARG A 199 -12.98 -5.36 4.30
N PRO A 200 -11.71 -5.81 4.51
CA PRO A 200 -11.46 -7.15 5.01
C PRO A 200 -12.04 -7.37 6.42
N MET A 201 -11.90 -6.39 7.32
CA MET A 201 -12.40 -6.45 8.70
C MET A 201 -13.93 -6.46 8.73
N LEU A 202 -14.57 -5.59 7.95
CA LEU A 202 -16.03 -5.54 7.81
C LEU A 202 -16.58 -6.84 7.21
N SER A 203 -15.92 -7.38 6.18
CA SER A 203 -16.30 -8.65 5.56
C SER A 203 -16.19 -9.82 6.54
N TYR A 204 -15.14 -9.84 7.35
CA TYR A 204 -14.97 -10.84 8.40
C TYR A 204 -16.08 -10.71 9.46
N ALA A 205 -16.36 -9.51 9.96
CA ALA A 205 -17.43 -9.26 10.93
C ALA A 205 -18.80 -9.69 10.39
N LYS A 206 -19.10 -9.38 9.12
CA LYS A 206 -20.31 -9.85 8.42
C LYS A 206 -20.39 -11.37 8.35
N LYS A 207 -19.28 -12.05 8.08
CA LYS A 207 -19.20 -13.53 8.05
C LYS A 207 -19.42 -14.13 9.44
N GLN A 208 -18.90 -13.52 10.50
CA GLN A 208 -19.12 -13.96 11.88
C GLN A 208 -20.57 -13.74 12.33
N ALA A 209 -21.18 -12.63 11.93
CA ALA A 209 -22.58 -12.34 12.27
C ALA A 209 -23.56 -13.38 11.72
N ARG A 210 -23.27 -13.96 10.54
CA ARG A 210 -24.03 -15.09 9.98
C ARG A 210 -23.96 -16.36 10.83
N LYS A 211 -22.91 -16.49 11.66
CA LYS A 211 -22.74 -17.58 12.63
C LYS A 211 -23.27 -17.22 14.02
N GLY A 212 -23.95 -16.08 14.15
CA GLY A 212 -24.47 -15.58 15.44
C GLY A 212 -23.47 -14.79 16.27
N VAL A 213 -22.22 -14.60 15.82
CA VAL A 213 -21.19 -13.86 16.56
C VAL A 213 -21.16 -12.41 16.08
N ARG A 214 -21.52 -11.47 16.95
CA ARG A 214 -21.57 -10.03 16.65
C ARG A 214 -20.61 -9.24 17.54
N VAL A 215 -20.00 -8.20 16.98
CA VAL A 215 -19.19 -7.26 17.76
C VAL A 215 -20.12 -6.48 18.70
N LYS A 216 -19.82 -6.47 20.00
CA LYS A 216 -20.55 -5.68 21.00
C LYS A 216 -19.90 -4.30 21.10
N SER A 217 -20.52 -3.29 20.50
CA SER A 217 -20.04 -1.91 20.52
C SER A 217 -21.21 -0.95 20.37
N VAL A 218 -21.16 0.20 21.05
CA VAL A 218 -22.15 1.28 20.85
C VAL A 218 -22.01 1.96 19.49
N TYR A 219 -20.87 1.75 18.81
CA TYR A 219 -20.55 2.35 17.51
C TYR A 219 -20.88 1.43 16.32
N ILE A 220 -21.42 0.22 16.55
CA ILE A 220 -21.66 -0.76 15.49
C ILE A 220 -23.07 -1.36 15.65
N GLU A 221 -23.88 -1.27 14.59
CA GLU A 221 -25.21 -1.87 14.50
C GLU A 221 -25.27 -2.90 13.37
N TYR A 222 -26.05 -3.97 13.54
CA TYR A 222 -26.31 -4.97 12.50
C TYR A 222 -27.76 -4.85 12.00
N ARG A 223 -27.94 -4.47 10.74
CA ARG A 223 -29.26 -4.33 10.09
C ARG A 223 -29.52 -5.42 9.07
N GLU A 224 -30.78 -5.81 8.90
CA GLU A 224 -31.21 -6.78 7.91
C GLU A 224 -31.43 -6.09 6.56
N GLU A 225 -30.75 -6.58 5.52
CA GLU A 225 -30.95 -6.13 4.14
C GLU A 225 -31.42 -7.29 3.26
N PRO A 226 -32.40 -7.09 2.36
CA PRO A 226 -32.83 -8.12 1.42
C PRO A 226 -31.67 -8.61 0.55
N LYS A 227 -31.62 -9.93 0.32
CA LYS A 227 -30.58 -10.53 -0.53
C LYS A 227 -30.70 -10.00 -1.96
N GLY A 228 -29.62 -9.44 -2.49
CA GLY A 228 -29.50 -9.05 -3.91
C GLY A 228 -30.06 -7.68 -4.29
N VAL A 229 -30.48 -6.85 -3.33
CA VAL A 229 -31.08 -5.53 -3.61
C VAL A 229 -30.05 -4.41 -3.82
N ARG A 230 -28.82 -4.58 -3.33
CA ARG A 230 -27.69 -3.71 -3.69
C ARG A 230 -26.88 -4.37 -4.79
N ALA A 231 -26.84 -3.74 -5.96
CA ALA A 231 -25.83 -4.03 -6.97
C ALA A 231 -24.45 -3.75 -6.34
N ALA A 232 -23.55 -4.74 -6.43
CA ALA A 232 -22.17 -4.62 -5.96
C ALA A 232 -21.35 -3.68 -6.84
#